data_AF-A0A1E4FVN4-F1
#
_entry.id   AF-A0A1E4FVN4-F1
#
_cell.length_a   1.000
_cell.length_b   1.000
_cell.length_c   1.000
_cell.angle_alpha   90.00
_cell.angle_beta   90.00
_cell.angle_gamma   90.00
#
_symmetry.space_group_name_H-M   'P 1'
#
loop_
_entity.id
_entity.type
_entity.pdbx_description
1 polymer ?
#
loop_
_entity_poly.entity_id
_entity_poly.type
_entity_poly.pdbx_seq_one_letter_code
_entity_poly.pdbx_strand_id
1 'polypeptide(L)' 'MRPDTSHWRAESAYDFMDQVGVDNLAWECLRRNGDYQQDYRVLRGAGRLDQRLPEPMERRWGLRFRGPATPPGL' A
#
# COMPACT_ATOMS: atom_id res chain seq x y z
N MET A 1 -1.96 -14.59 14.26
CA MET A 1 -1.58 -13.96 15.54
C MET A 1 -2.49 -12.76 15.76
N ARG A 2 -3.16 -12.63 16.90
CA ARG A 2 -3.88 -11.40 17.26
C ARG A 2 -2.90 -10.51 18.02
N PRO A 3 -2.73 -9.23 17.65
CA PRO A 3 -1.91 -8.32 18.43
C PRO A 3 -2.53 -8.15 19.83
N ASP A 4 -1.69 -8.07 20.85
CA ASP A 4 -2.14 -7.70 22.19
C ASP A 4 -2.54 -6.22 22.15
N THR A 5 -3.82 -5.95 22.42
CA THR A 5 -4.40 -4.61 22.41
C THR A 5 -4.81 -4.14 23.80
N SER A 6 -4.41 -4.85 24.86
CA SER A 6 -4.74 -4.49 26.25
C SER A 6 -4.27 -3.06 26.62
N HIS A 7 -3.20 -2.59 25.99
CA HIS A 7 -2.59 -1.28 26.21
C HIS A 7 -3.08 -0.17 25.25
N TRP A 8 -4.19 -0.34 24.53
CA TRP A 8 -4.60 0.62 23.49
C TRP A 8 -4.87 2.06 23.98
N ARG A 9 -5.06 2.29 25.28
CA ARG A 9 -5.20 3.64 25.86
C ARG A 9 -3.90 4.25 26.36
N ALA A 10 -2.82 3.47 26.42
CA ALA A 10 -1.52 3.99 26.84
C ALA A 10 -0.93 4.79 25.68
N GLU A 11 -0.58 6.05 25.93
CA GLU A 11 0.08 6.92 24.95
C GLU A 11 1.37 6.27 24.43
N SER A 12 2.18 5.70 25.33
CA SER A 12 3.43 5.01 24.99
C SER A 12 3.27 3.80 24.07
N ALA A 13 2.05 3.26 23.92
CA ALA A 13 1.78 2.22 22.94
C ALA A 13 1.88 2.73 21.48
N TYR A 14 1.89 4.06 21.29
CA TYR A 14 1.94 4.74 20.01
C TYR A 14 3.20 5.58 19.77
N ASP A 15 4.20 5.58 20.66
CA ASP A 15 5.47 6.31 20.49
C ASP A 15 6.17 5.98 19.16
N PHE A 16 5.91 4.79 18.61
CA PHE A 16 6.43 4.38 17.31
C PHE A 16 5.85 5.19 16.14
N MET A 17 4.65 5.76 16.28
CA MET A 17 3.97 6.50 15.22
C MET A 17 4.76 7.76 14.81
N ASP A 18 5.51 8.36 15.73
CA ASP A 18 6.38 9.51 15.45
C ASP A 18 7.57 9.14 14.55
N GLN A 19 7.91 7.85 14.49
CA GLN A 19 9.02 7.32 13.70
C GLN A 19 8.56 6.68 12.39
N VAL A 20 7.26 6.41 12.23
CA VAL A 20 6.72 5.76 11.04
C VAL A 20 6.62 6.77 9.90
N GLY A 21 7.27 6.44 8.78
CA GLY A 21 7.08 7.17 7.53
C GLY A 21 5.61 7.17 7.09
N VAL A 22 5.10 8.34 6.70
CA VAL A 22 3.71 8.52 6.25
C VAL A 22 3.38 7.60 5.07
N ASP A 23 4.35 7.38 4.19
CA ASP A 23 4.29 6.45 3.07
C ASP A 23 4.13 4.99 3.52
N ASN A 24 4.90 4.56 4.52
CA ASN A 24 4.75 3.23 5.11
C ASN A 24 3.38 3.06 5.78
N LEU A 25 2.93 4.04 6.56
CA LEU A 25 1.60 4.01 7.18
C LEU A 25 0.48 3.94 6.13
N ALA A 26 0.57 4.77 5.09
CA ALA A 26 -0.38 4.78 3.99
C ALA A 26 -0.44 3.41 3.28
N TRP A 27 0.73 2.80 3.02
CA TRP A 27 0.81 1.47 2.44
C TRP A 27 0.21 0.38 3.35
N GLU A 28 0.51 0.43 4.65
CA GLU A 28 -0.03 -0.50 5.64
C GLU A 28 -1.57 -0.43 5.72
N CYS A 29 -2.14 0.77 5.64
CA CYS A 29 -3.59 0.99 5.55
C CYS A 29 -4.15 0.42 4.24
N LEU A 30 -3.54 0.75 3.11
CA LEU A 30 -4.00 0.33 1.78
C LEU A 30 -4.00 -1.20 1.64
N ARG A 31 -2.92 -1.88 2.02
CA ARG A 31 -2.81 -3.35 1.87
C ARG A 31 -3.78 -4.12 2.76
N ARG A 32 -4.31 -3.51 3.83
CA ARG A 32 -5.33 -4.09 4.72
C ARG A 32 -6.76 -3.79 4.27
N ASN A 33 -6.95 -2.90 3.30
CA ASN A 33 -8.26 -2.63 2.73
C ASN A 33 -8.76 -3.85 1.93
N GLY A 34 -9.97 -4.33 2.25
CA GLY A 34 -10.55 -5.53 1.63
C GLY A 34 -10.81 -5.39 0.12
N ASP A 35 -11.25 -4.22 -0.32
CA ASP A 35 -11.47 -3.94 -1.74
C ASP A 35 -10.15 -3.91 -2.50
N TYR A 36 -9.11 -3.30 -1.92
CA TYR A 36 -7.77 -3.32 -2.50
C TYR A 36 -7.24 -4.75 -2.62
N GLN A 37 -7.43 -5.58 -1.60
CA GLN A 37 -7.04 -6.99 -1.64
C GLN A 37 -7.80 -7.79 -2.71
N GLN A 38 -9.06 -7.46 -2.97
CA GLN A 38 -9.84 -8.05 -4.06
C GLN A 38 -9.29 -7.62 -5.42
N ASP A 39 -9.10 -6.32 -5.64
CA ASP A 39 -8.55 -5.77 -6.87
C ASP A 39 -7.16 -6.33 -7.17
N TYR A 40 -6.29 -6.42 -6.15
CA TYR A 40 -4.95 -6.99 -6.24
C TYR A 40 -4.98 -8.49 -6.61
N ARG A 41 -5.91 -9.27 -6.03
CA ARG A 41 -6.09 -10.69 -6.40
C ARG A 41 -6.49 -10.86 -7.86
N VAL A 42 -7.39 -10.00 -8.37
CA VAL A 42 -7.78 -10.01 -9.78
C VAL A 42 -6.59 -9.69 -10.69
N LEU A 43 -5.81 -8.65 -10.38
CA LEU A 43 -4.60 -8.31 -11.14
C LEU A 43 -3.56 -9.42 -11.15
N ARG A 44 -3.31 -10.02 -9.98
CA ARG A 44 -2.38 -11.14 -9.84
C ARG A 44 -2.83 -12.35 -10.64
N GLY A 45 -4.12 -12.70 -10.58
CA GLY A 45 -4.70 -13.80 -11.35
C GLY A 45 -4.60 -13.58 -12.87
N ALA A 46 -4.62 -12.32 -13.32
CA ALA A 46 -4.43 -11.95 -14.71
C ALA A 46 -2.96 -11.87 -15.16
N GLY A 47 -1.98 -12.08 -14.26
CA GLY A 47 -0.55 -11.96 -14.59
C GLY A 47 -0.10 -10.54 -14.91
N ARG A 48 -0.77 -9.52 -14.37
CA ARG A 48 -0.55 -8.10 -14.71
C ARG A 48 0.22 -7.30 -13.65
N LEU A 49 0.86 -7.97 -12.69
CA LEU A 49 1.59 -7.29 -11.62
C LEU A 49 2.81 -6.50 -12.12
N ASP A 50 3.45 -6.98 -13.18
CA ASP A 50 4.61 -6.31 -13.80
C ASP A 50 4.21 -5.28 -14.86
N GLN A 51 2.90 -5.14 -15.10
CA GLN A 51 2.35 -4.16 -16.05
C GLN A 51 1.91 -2.91 -15.31
N ARG A 52 1.78 -1.83 -16.07
CA ARG A 52 1.14 -0.61 -15.56
C ARG A 52 -0.28 -0.94 -15.06
N LEU A 53 -0.60 -0.44 -13.87
CA LEU A 53 -1.93 -0.55 -13.30
C LEU A 53 -2.97 0.07 -14.25
N PRO A 54 -4.17 -0.52 -14.37
CA PRO A 54 -5.27 0.13 -15.08
C PRO A 54 -5.54 1.52 -14.47
N GLU A 55 -5.75 2.54 -15.31
CA GLU A 55 -5.99 3.93 -14.88
C GLU A 55 -7.12 4.07 -13.82
N PRO A 56 -8.24 3.33 -13.90
CA PRO A 56 -9.24 3.34 -12.83
C PRO A 56 -8.70 2.89 -11.47
N MET A 57 -7.78 1.92 -11.46
CA MET A 57 -7.17 1.39 -10.24
C MET A 57 -6.09 2.32 -9.69
N GLU A 58 -5.28 2.95 -10.56
CA GLU A 58 -4.33 4.00 -10.19
C GLU A 58 -5.06 5.16 -9.49
N ARG A 59 -6.17 5.62 -10.07
CA ARG A 59 -6.97 6.72 -9.50
C ARG A 59 -7.70 6.34 -8.22
N ARG A 60 -8.26 5.12 -8.16
CA ARG A 60 -8.98 4.63 -6.97
C ARG A 60 -8.08 4.54 -5.74
N TRP A 61 -6.86 4.04 -5.93
CA TRP A 61 -5.95 3.76 -4.81
C TRP A 61 -4.80 4.76 -4.65
N GLY A 62 -4.68 5.74 -5.56
CA GLY A 62 -3.58 6.70 -5.56
C GLY A 62 -2.22 6.10 -5.89
N LEU A 63 -2.18 4.83 -6.34
CA LEU A 63 -0.95 4.14 -6.69
C LEU A 63 -0.50 4.57 -8.09
N ARG A 64 0.51 5.44 -8.16
CA ARG A 64 1.24 5.72 -9.39
C ARG A 64 2.62 5.08 -9.29
N PHE A 65 2.74 3.85 -9.77
CA PHE A 65 4.05 3.31 -10.12
C PHE A 65 4.53 4.11 -11.33
N ARG A 66 5.45 5.06 -11.12
CA ARG A 66 6.21 5.60 -12.26
C ARG A 66 6.89 4.39 -12.89
N GLY A 67 6.65 4.17 -14.18
CA GLY A 67 7.30 3.08 -14.91
C GLY A 67 8.82 3.18 -14.77
N PRO A 68 9.56 2.12 -15.16
CA PRO A 68 11.02 2.14 -15.13
C PRO A 68 11.52 3.46 -15.71
N ALA A 69 12.47 4.10 -15.03
CA ALA A 69 13.07 5.33 -15.52
C ALA A 69 13.66 5.04 -16.90
N THR A 70 13.01 5.52 -17.97
CA THR A 70 13.63 5.55 -19.28
C THR A 70 14.83 6.48 -19.14
N PRO A 71 16.07 6.00 -19.34
CA PRO A 71 17.22 6.88 -19.37
C PRO A 71 16.95 7.94 -20.44
N PRO A 72 17.18 9.24 -20.18
CA PRO A 72 17.18 10.23 -21.24
C PRO A 72 18.18 9.73 -22.29
N GLY A 73 17.73 9.68 -23.55
CA GLY A 73 18.43 8.99 -24.64
C GLY A 73 19.92 9.32 -24.73
N LEU A 74 20.70 8.28 -25.04
CA LEU A 74 22.07 8.39 -25.55
C LEU A 74 22.09 9.15 -26.87
#